data_AF-A0A2V3DMV8-F1
#
_entry.id   AF-A0A2V3DMV8-F1
#
_cell.length_a   1.000
_cell.length_b   1.000
_cell.length_c   1.000
_cell.angle_alpha   90.00
_cell.angle_beta   90.00
_cell.angle_gamma   90.00
#
_symmetry.space_group_name_H-M   'P 1'
#
loop_
_entity.id
_entity.type
_entity.pdbx_description
1 polymer ?
#
loop_
_entity_poly.entity_id
_entity_poly.type
_entity_poly.pdbx_seq_one_letter_code
_entity_poly.pdbx_strand_id
1 'polypeptide(L)'
;MQSGTSVILSKSQETVLARDRVIDDQRTQLHLLANKYFDQSSQLAEAKAECVELKLEVSRILKTRNADLQDLMQIAVRMLQLTDHLGIPLDRPTAEIFHRRGWNTNISAESR
;
A
#
# COMPACT_ATOMS: atom_id res chain seq x y z
N MET A 1 22.80 -74.47 6.95
CA MET A 1 21.95 -73.80 7.95
C MET A 1 22.61 -72.48 8.30
N GLN A 2 22.20 -71.37 7.66
CA GLN A 2 22.70 -70.04 8.04
C GLN A 2 22.06 -69.63 9.37
N SER A 3 22.93 -69.33 10.34
CA SER A 3 22.61 -69.09 11.75
C SER A 3 21.67 -67.90 11.92
N GLY A 4 20.54 -68.08 12.64
CA GLY A 4 19.50 -67.06 12.84
C GLY A 4 20.02 -65.73 13.40
N THR A 5 21.17 -65.74 14.06
CA THR A 5 21.89 -64.53 14.54
C THR A 5 22.34 -63.62 13.39
N SER A 6 22.75 -64.18 12.24
CA SER A 6 23.16 -63.43 11.05
C SER A 6 22.00 -62.69 10.39
N VAL A 7 20.79 -63.25 10.45
CA VAL A 7 19.57 -62.67 9.86
C VAL A 7 19.02 -61.53 10.72
N ILE A 8 19.19 -61.63 12.03
CA ILE A 8 18.77 -60.58 12.98
C ILE A 8 19.70 -59.36 12.85
N LEU A 9 21.02 -59.59 12.73
CA LEU A 9 21.98 -58.51 12.52
C LEU A 9 21.75 -57.78 11.18
N SER A 10 21.47 -58.50 10.09
CA SER A 10 21.21 -57.86 8.79
C SER A 10 19.93 -57.02 8.81
N LYS A 11 18.84 -57.52 9.41
CA LYS A 11 17.58 -56.77 9.57
C LYS A 11 17.77 -55.52 10.42
N SER A 12 18.51 -55.62 11.54
CA SER A 12 18.84 -54.46 12.36
C SER A 12 19.61 -53.41 11.56
N GLN A 13 20.58 -53.84 10.75
CA GLN A 13 21.41 -52.94 9.96
C GLN A 13 20.61 -52.25 8.84
N GLU A 14 19.69 -52.97 8.19
CA GLU A 14 18.74 -52.40 7.23
C GLU A 14 17.82 -51.34 7.86
N THR A 15 17.33 -51.59 9.07
CA THR A 15 16.46 -50.61 9.77
C THR A 15 17.20 -49.33 10.16
N VAL A 16 18.48 -49.44 10.56
CA VAL A 16 19.33 -48.28 10.86
C VAL A 16 19.58 -47.46 9.59
N LEU A 17 19.96 -48.12 8.50
CA LEU A 17 20.18 -47.44 7.21
C LEU A 17 18.92 -46.76 6.67
N ALA A 18 17.75 -47.39 6.84
CA ALA A 18 16.47 -46.78 6.46
C ALA A 18 16.16 -45.55 7.32
N ARG A 19 16.44 -45.61 8.63
CA ARG A 19 16.27 -44.47 9.53
C ARG A 19 17.22 -43.32 9.19
N ASP A 20 18.48 -43.61 8.88
CA ASP A 20 19.48 -42.59 8.55
C ASP A 20 19.09 -41.84 7.27
N ARG A 21 18.57 -42.54 6.25
CA ARG A 21 18.03 -41.90 5.04
C ARG A 21 16.87 -40.95 5.35
N VAL A 22 15.95 -41.35 6.22
CA VAL A 22 14.82 -40.49 6.63
C VAL A 22 15.33 -39.26 7.38
N ILE A 23 16.34 -39.40 8.24
CA ILE A 23 16.94 -38.27 8.96
C ILE A 23 17.62 -37.30 7.98
N ASP A 24 18.35 -37.81 7.00
CA ASP A 24 19.02 -36.98 5.99
C ASP A 24 18.02 -36.24 5.10
N ASP A 25 16.93 -36.89 4.70
CA ASP A 25 15.83 -36.26 3.96
C ASP A 25 15.17 -35.15 4.79
N GLN A 26 14.85 -35.43 6.06
CA GLN A 26 14.27 -34.45 6.98
C GLN A 26 15.20 -33.26 7.20
N ARG A 27 16.51 -33.51 7.36
CA ARG A 27 17.51 -32.46 7.50
C ARG A 27 17.58 -31.58 6.27
N THR A 28 17.55 -32.18 5.08
CA THR A 28 17.52 -31.44 3.81
C THR A 28 16.26 -30.58 3.70
N GLN A 29 15.09 -31.13 4.04
CA GLN A 29 13.83 -30.39 4.05
C GLN A 29 13.86 -29.22 5.05
N LEU A 30 14.42 -29.42 6.25
CA LEU A 30 14.56 -28.35 7.24
C LEU A 30 15.47 -27.23 6.75
N HIS A 31 16.58 -27.56 6.08
CA HIS A 31 17.46 -26.54 5.49
C HIS A 31 16.76 -25.74 4.38
N LEU A 32 16.03 -26.42 3.49
CA LEU A 32 15.26 -25.75 2.44
C LEU A 32 14.18 -24.83 3.03
N LEU A 33 13.49 -25.30 4.07
CA LEU A 33 12.45 -24.52 4.73
C LEU A 33 13.04 -23.31 5.45
N ALA A 34 14.18 -23.46 6.14
CA ALA A 34 14.87 -22.36 6.81
C ALA A 34 15.29 -21.26 5.82
N ASN A 35 15.85 -21.64 4.66
CA ASN A 35 16.21 -20.68 3.61
C ASN A 35 14.98 -19.94 3.09
N LYS A 36 13.89 -20.66 2.81
CA LYS A 36 12.64 -20.03 2.36
C LYS A 36 12.07 -19.06 3.39
N TYR A 37 12.12 -19.40 4.67
CA TYR A 37 11.70 -18.49 5.74
C TYR A 37 12.56 -17.24 5.81
N PHE A 38 13.88 -17.39 5.66
CA PHE A 38 14.80 -16.26 5.63
C PHE A 38 14.48 -15.31 4.47
N ASP A 39 14.32 -15.85 3.25
CA ASP A 39 14.00 -15.07 2.06
C ASP A 39 12.65 -14.33 2.21
N GLN A 40 11.63 -15.03 2.69
CA GLN A 40 10.31 -14.43 2.95
C GLN A 40 10.36 -13.34 4.02
N SER A 41 11.18 -13.53 5.06
CA SER A 41 11.37 -12.51 6.09
C SER A 41 12.04 -11.26 5.54
N SER A 42 13.02 -11.41 4.64
CA SER A 42 13.67 -10.28 3.97
C SER A 42 12.68 -9.51 3.09
N GLN A 43 11.94 -10.22 2.23
CA GLN A 43 10.92 -9.62 1.36
C GLN A 43 9.84 -8.88 2.16
N LEU A 44 9.41 -9.44 3.30
CA LEU A 44 8.45 -8.78 4.17
C LEU A 44 9.00 -7.49 4.79
N ALA A 45 10.30 -7.46 5.14
CA ALA A 45 10.93 -6.28 5.67
C ALA A 45 11.02 -5.17 4.61
N GLU A 46 11.44 -5.52 3.39
CA GLU A 46 11.49 -4.60 2.23
C GLU A 46 10.10 -4.03 1.90
N ALA A 47 9.09 -4.89 1.76
CA ALA A 47 7.72 -4.44 1.47
C ALA A 47 7.14 -3.53 2.57
N LYS A 48 7.52 -3.76 3.83
CA LYS A 48 7.13 -2.86 4.94
C LYS A 48 7.81 -1.51 4.84
N ALA A 49 9.10 -1.47 4.48
CA ALA A 49 9.82 -0.22 4.28
C ALA A 49 9.19 0.59 3.13
N GLU A 50 8.95 -0.03 1.97
CA GLU A 50 8.28 0.61 0.83
C GLU A 50 6.89 1.14 1.20
N CYS A 51 6.11 0.37 1.97
CA CYS A 51 4.79 0.81 2.42
C CYS A 51 4.86 2.07 3.30
N VAL A 52 5.88 2.17 4.16
CA VAL A 52 6.10 3.36 5.00
C VAL A 52 6.50 4.55 4.13
N GLU A 53 7.43 4.38 3.19
CA GLU A 53 7.84 5.44 2.27
C GLU A 53 6.66 5.98 1.44
N LEU A 54 5.86 5.09 0.86
CA LEU A 54 4.67 5.48 0.10
C LEU A 54 3.65 6.23 0.96
N LYS A 55 3.43 5.80 2.22
CA LYS A 55 2.53 6.50 3.15
C LYS A 55 3.02 7.90 3.48
N LEU A 56 4.33 8.07 3.68
CA LEU A 56 4.94 9.38 3.92
C LEU A 56 4.80 10.28 2.69
N GLU A 57 5.06 9.74 1.50
CA GLU A 57 4.94 10.48 0.25
C GLU A 57 3.50 10.91 -0.04
N VAL A 58 2.52 10.02 0.14
CA VAL A 58 1.09 10.37 0.02
C VAL A 58 0.71 11.46 1.02
N SER A 59 1.17 11.35 2.26
CA SER A 59 0.90 12.37 3.30
C SER A 59 1.49 13.72 2.92
N ARG A 60 2.71 13.73 2.36
CA ARG A 60 3.38 14.93 1.87
C ARG A 60 2.60 15.56 0.72
N ILE A 61 2.22 14.77 -0.29
CA ILE A 61 1.44 15.25 -1.44
C ILE A 61 0.10 15.84 -0.97
N LEU A 62 -0.64 15.12 -0.12
CA LEU A 62 -1.93 15.60 0.38
C LEU A 62 -1.79 16.92 1.14
N LYS A 63 -0.75 17.07 1.98
CA LYS A 63 -0.49 18.31 2.70
C LYS A 63 -0.22 19.48 1.74
N THR A 64 0.65 19.29 0.75
CA THR A 64 0.96 20.33 -0.25
C THR A 64 -0.27 20.69 -1.08
N ARG A 65 -0.97 19.68 -1.62
CA ARG A 65 -2.14 19.91 -2.49
C ARG A 65 -3.32 20.53 -1.74
N ASN A 66 -3.52 20.21 -0.47
CA ASN A 66 -4.58 20.84 0.31
C ASN A 66 -4.33 22.34 0.52
N ALA A 67 -3.08 22.77 0.71
CA ALA A 67 -2.74 24.19 0.77
C ALA A 67 -3.02 24.88 -0.57
N ASP A 68 -2.52 24.32 -1.69
CA ASP A 68 -2.78 24.85 -3.04
C ASP A 68 -4.29 24.99 -3.31
N LEU A 69 -5.09 23.98 -2.91
CA LEU A 69 -6.54 23.98 -3.08
C LEU A 69 -7.23 25.06 -2.24
N GLN A 70 -6.77 25.29 -1.01
CA GLN A 70 -7.28 26.36 -0.15
C GLN A 70 -6.98 27.74 -0.73
N ASP A 71 -5.77 27.94 -1.23
CA ASP A 71 -5.36 29.20 -1.87
C ASP A 71 -6.19 29.47 -3.13
N LEU A 72 -6.35 28.47 -4.00
CA LEU A 72 -7.19 28.59 -5.19
C LEU A 72 -8.65 28.88 -4.84
N MET A 73 -9.16 28.26 -3.77
CA MET A 73 -10.51 28.53 -3.27
C MET A 73 -10.64 29.97 -2.76
N GLN A 74 -9.64 30.48 -2.04
CA GLN A 74 -9.63 31.87 -1.57
C GLN A 74 -9.57 32.86 -2.73
N ILE A 75 -8.75 32.59 -3.75
CA ILE A 75 -8.69 33.42 -4.97
C ILE A 75 -10.05 33.42 -5.68
N ALA A 76 -10.67 32.26 -5.84
CA ALA A 76 -11.98 32.13 -6.48
C ALA A 76 -13.07 32.94 -5.73
N VAL A 77 -13.09 32.90 -4.40
CA VAL A 77 -14.00 33.73 -3.58
C VAL A 77 -13.74 35.22 -3.82
N ARG A 78 -12.48 35.67 -3.84
CA ARG A 78 -12.15 37.08 -4.09
C ARG A 78 -12.56 37.51 -5.50
N MET A 79 -12.40 36.64 -6.49
CA MET A 79 -12.87 36.92 -7.85
C MET A 79 -14.39 37.07 -7.90
N LEU A 80 -15.15 36.19 -7.22
CA LEU A 80 -16.61 36.32 -7.11
C LEU A 80 -17.02 37.65 -6.47
N GLN A 81 -16.37 38.03 -5.37
CA GLN A 81 -16.62 39.31 -4.70
C GLN A 81 -16.30 40.51 -5.59
N LEU A 82 -15.23 40.42 -6.38
CA LEU A 82 -14.87 41.47 -7.33
C LEU A 82 -15.89 41.57 -8.47
N THR A 83 -16.35 40.44 -9.02
CA THR A 83 -17.37 40.44 -10.08
C THR A 83 -18.70 40.99 -9.57
N ASP A 84 -19.07 40.68 -8.32
CA ASP A 84 -20.26 41.23 -7.67
C ASP A 84 -20.12 42.74 -7.46
N HIS A 85 -18.98 43.20 -6.94
CA HIS A 85 -18.71 44.63 -6.73
C HIS A 85 -18.70 45.43 -8.04
N LEU A 86 -18.18 44.85 -9.13
CA LEU A 86 -18.13 45.50 -10.44
C LEU A 86 -19.43 45.32 -11.24
N GLY A 87 -20.42 44.57 -10.71
CA GLY A 87 -21.66 44.26 -11.43
C GLY A 87 -21.46 43.42 -12.70
N ILE A 88 -20.33 42.72 -12.80
CA ILE A 88 -19.99 41.90 -13.97
C ILE A 88 -20.58 40.50 -13.78
N PRO A 89 -21.52 40.06 -14.63
CA PRO A 89 -22.08 38.72 -14.53
C PRO A 89 -21.02 37.65 -14.77
N LEU A 90 -21.04 36.59 -13.95
CA LEU A 90 -20.27 35.39 -14.25
C LEU A 90 -20.80 34.71 -15.51
N ASP A 91 -19.89 34.16 -16.32
CA ASP A 91 -20.28 33.27 -17.40
C ASP A 91 -20.94 32.00 -16.83
N ARG A 92 -21.84 31.42 -17.62
CA ARG A 92 -22.65 30.26 -17.19
C ARG A 92 -21.82 29.07 -16.69
N PRO A 93 -20.74 28.64 -17.38
CA PRO A 93 -19.86 27.58 -16.87
C PRO A 93 -19.26 27.88 -15.50
N THR A 94 -18.75 29.11 -15.28
CA THR A 94 -18.18 29.51 -14.00
C THR A 94 -19.25 29.56 -12.92
N ALA A 95 -20.43 30.13 -13.19
CA ALA A 95 -21.54 30.14 -12.25
C ALA A 95 -21.96 28.71 -11.81
N GLU A 96 -22.02 27.75 -12.73
CA GLU A 96 -22.33 26.34 -12.43
C GLU A 96 -21.25 25.67 -11.56
N ILE A 97 -19.97 26.02 -11.74
CA ILE A 97 -18.88 25.54 -10.87
C ILE A 97 -19.06 26.07 -9.45
N PHE A 98 -19.26 27.37 -9.29
CA PHE A 98 -19.43 28.03 -8.00
C PHE A 98 -20.69 27.54 -7.27
N HIS A 99 -21.81 27.39 -7.99
CA HIS A 99 -23.06 26.86 -7.43
C HIS A 99 -22.94 25.43 -6.90
N ARG A 100 -22.28 24.52 -7.65
CA ARG A 100 -21.99 23.15 -7.17
C ARG A 100 -21.13 23.11 -5.90
N ARG A 101 -20.36 24.18 -5.64
CA ARG A 101 -19.53 24.34 -4.44
C ARG A 101 -20.26 25.05 -3.30
N GLY A 102 -21.56 25.35 -3.47
CA GLY A 102 -22.42 25.98 -2.47
C GLY A 102 -22.31 27.51 -2.41
N TRP A 103 -21.67 28.14 -3.40
CA TRP A 103 -21.54 29.59 -3.45
C TRP A 103 -22.72 30.23 -4.20
N ASN A 104 -23.23 31.33 -3.67
CA ASN A 104 -24.31 32.08 -4.30
C ASN A 104 -23.75 32.94 -5.43
N THR A 105 -24.22 32.70 -6.65
CA THR A 105 -23.80 33.40 -7.88
C THR A 105 -24.88 34.30 -8.45
N ASN A 106 -25.98 34.49 -7.73
CA ASN A 106 -27.05 35.41 -8.14
C ASN A 106 -26.58 36.84 -7.92
N ILE A 107 -25.95 37.42 -8.93
CA ILE A 107 -25.63 38.84 -8.97
C ILE A 107 -26.97 39.57 -9.07
N SER A 108 -27.34 40.28 -8.01
CA SER A 108 -28.56 41.08 -8.00
C SER A 108 -28.35 42.26 -8.93
N ALA A 109 -29.06 42.27 -10.07
CA ALA A 109 -29.09 43.40 -11.01
C ALA A 109 -29.77 44.66 -10.44
N GLU A 110 -30.02 44.73 -9.12
CA GLU A 110 -30.76 45.82 -8.46
C GLU A 110 -29.89 46.89 -7.79
N SER A 111 -28.57 46.70 -7.71
CA SER A 111 -27.68 47.78 -7.25
C SER A 111 -27.13 48.54 -8.47
N ARG A 112 -27.86 49.60 -8.82
CA ARG A 112 -27.45 50.65 -9.77
C ARG A 112 -26.14 51.33 -9.38
#